data_AF-A0A318EJT4-F1
#
_entry.id   AF-A0A318EJT4-F1
#
_cell.length_a   1.000
_cell.length_b   1.000
_cell.length_c   1.000
_cell.angle_alpha   90.00
_cell.angle_beta   90.00
_cell.angle_gamma   90.00
#
_symmetry.space_group_name_H-M   'P 1'
#
loop_
_entity.id
_entity.type
_entity.pdbx_description
1 polymer ?
#
loop_
_entity_poly.entity_id
_entity_poly.type
_entity_poly.pdbx_seq_one_letter_code
_entity_poly.pdbx_strand_id
1 'polypeptide(L)'
;MQITGNGLKRPECQDIEPIQNNVDILEEHLSDTEVHVNAGRIAGITEPDELSQIDSTDNNSTIWGKIKKSISVLNDHVDTVASETILGHIKIGTGLQTEKDGATCVKIADNLETDDSTTALSAAMGQSLNENKAPNNHASTATTYGVGNASSYGHVKLSDNYVSSDGAASAGVGASSKAVYDSYNTLNVNLAKKLDNPKSIMYLTSATVPNTLLNGFIQYKGTSDNTLTLPNPVGIGGNTFTIWNNSKYTLTLKALVNSFFDSSFGYATTMTMDPDQAVTLFSDEYNWLPLSGTQIGAYKMARIVSGGFKIQSGISTSVSSIGDHVNIPVTFSTPFTSLPIIIVTAECGVNNAQLPKYNNSAFDYAVADKSKTGFTILSNQSVPIAYYWIAVGN
;
A
#
# COMPACT_ATOMS: atom_id res chain seq x y z
N MET A 1 123.97 7.42 -2.28
CA MET A 1 122.88 7.90 -3.12
C MET A 1 122.26 9.11 -2.45
N GLN A 2 122.47 10.31 -3.00
CA GLN A 2 121.68 11.49 -2.62
C GLN A 2 120.38 11.46 -3.45
N ILE A 3 119.28 12.01 -2.95
CA ILE A 3 118.04 12.18 -3.73
C ILE A 3 117.90 13.69 -4.02
N THR A 4 117.68 14.05 -5.27
CA THR A 4 117.31 15.41 -5.74
C THR A 4 115.79 15.53 -5.82
N GLY A 5 115.28 16.73 -6.09
CA GLY A 5 113.83 17.01 -6.19
C GLY A 5 113.07 16.18 -7.24
N ASN A 6 113.79 15.52 -8.17
CA ASN A 6 113.22 14.69 -9.24
C ASN A 6 113.62 13.21 -9.16
N GLY A 7 114.39 12.77 -8.16
CA GLY A 7 114.84 11.37 -8.05
C GLY A 7 116.28 11.18 -7.55
N LEU A 8 116.85 9.98 -7.74
CA LEU A 8 118.17 9.62 -7.21
C LEU A 8 119.30 10.34 -7.98
N LYS A 9 120.23 10.97 -7.25
CA LYS A 9 121.44 11.62 -7.79
C LYS A 9 122.45 10.59 -8.30
N ARG A 10 122.93 10.82 -9.53
CA ARG A 10 123.92 10.05 -10.32
C ARG A 10 125.13 9.54 -9.52
N PRO A 11 125.57 8.27 -9.67
CA PRO A 11 126.90 7.82 -9.25
C PRO A 11 127.96 8.23 -10.28
N GLU A 12 129.10 8.79 -9.84
CA GLU A 12 130.23 9.09 -10.73
C GLU A 12 131.03 7.80 -11.01
N CYS A 13 131.02 7.33 -12.27
CA CYS A 13 131.82 6.19 -12.71
C CYS A 13 132.53 6.58 -14.04
N GLN A 14 133.84 6.38 -14.12
CA GLN A 14 134.68 6.98 -15.16
C GLN A 14 134.88 6.15 -16.44
N ASP A 15 134.30 4.95 -16.61
CA ASP A 15 134.78 4.05 -17.68
C ASP A 15 133.71 3.29 -18.51
N ILE A 16 132.44 3.75 -18.63
CA ILE A 16 131.49 3.12 -19.58
C ILE A 16 130.55 4.17 -20.22
N GLU A 17 131.05 4.85 -21.25
CA GLU A 17 130.35 5.87 -22.06
C GLU A 17 128.93 5.45 -22.56
N PRO A 18 128.67 4.19 -22.98
CA PRO A 18 127.34 3.78 -23.45
C PRO A 18 126.24 3.80 -22.40
N ILE A 19 126.56 3.55 -21.12
CA ILE A 19 125.57 3.53 -20.03
C ILE A 19 125.19 4.97 -19.66
N GLN A 20 126.15 5.91 -19.72
CA GLN A 20 125.89 7.31 -19.41
C GLN A 20 124.91 7.93 -20.42
N ASN A 21 125.07 7.65 -21.71
CA ASN A 21 124.13 8.10 -22.74
C ASN A 21 122.71 7.57 -22.52
N ASN A 22 122.54 6.29 -22.14
CA ASN A 22 121.21 5.74 -21.90
C ASN A 22 120.55 6.34 -20.65
N VAL A 23 121.33 6.67 -19.63
CA VAL A 23 120.80 7.35 -18.43
C VAL A 23 120.42 8.79 -18.73
N ASP A 24 121.22 9.51 -19.54
CA ASP A 24 120.91 10.87 -19.95
C ASP A 24 119.66 10.91 -20.84
N ILE A 25 119.49 9.93 -21.74
CA ILE A 25 118.25 9.73 -22.54
C ILE A 25 117.05 9.40 -21.64
N LEU A 26 117.24 8.56 -20.61
CA LEU A 26 116.17 8.23 -19.66
C LEU A 26 115.78 9.43 -18.80
N GLU A 27 116.74 10.25 -18.36
CA GLU A 27 116.48 11.48 -17.61
C GLU A 27 115.81 12.54 -18.50
N GLU A 28 116.21 12.66 -19.77
CA GLU A 28 115.55 13.47 -20.79
C GLU A 28 114.10 13.00 -20.98
N HIS A 29 113.86 11.71 -21.20
CA HIS A 29 112.51 11.17 -21.39
C HIS A 29 111.62 11.25 -20.14
N LEU A 30 112.19 11.22 -18.93
CA LEU A 30 111.44 11.34 -17.67
C LEU A 30 111.21 12.80 -17.23
N SER A 31 112.09 13.72 -17.66
CA SER A 31 111.93 15.16 -17.42
C SER A 31 111.08 15.85 -18.49
N ASP A 32 110.99 15.24 -19.69
CA ASP A 32 110.14 15.74 -20.74
C ASP A 32 108.66 15.53 -20.38
N THR A 33 107.97 16.64 -20.20
CA THR A 33 106.57 16.72 -19.73
C THR A 33 105.54 16.14 -20.70
N GLU A 34 105.96 15.50 -21.79
CA GLU A 34 105.09 14.97 -22.83
C GLU A 34 104.30 13.72 -22.41
N VAL A 35 104.78 12.95 -21.41
CA VAL A 35 104.15 11.67 -21.05
C VAL A 35 103.19 11.76 -19.86
N HIS A 36 103.31 12.80 -19.02
CA HIS A 36 102.45 12.97 -17.85
C HIS A 36 101.33 13.98 -18.09
N VAL A 37 100.10 13.46 -18.16
CA VAL A 37 98.85 14.23 -18.22
C VAL A 37 98.72 15.12 -16.98
N ASN A 38 99.16 16.37 -17.07
CA ASN A 38 99.07 17.34 -15.96
C ASN A 38 97.66 17.96 -15.93
N ALA A 39 96.84 17.51 -14.98
CA ALA A 39 95.45 17.96 -14.82
C ALA A 39 95.30 19.49 -14.67
N GLY A 40 96.25 20.17 -14.02
CA GLY A 40 96.24 21.63 -13.89
C GLY A 40 96.52 22.36 -15.20
N ARG A 41 97.44 21.84 -16.02
CA ARG A 41 97.70 22.37 -17.37
C ARG A 41 96.52 22.12 -18.30
N ILE A 42 95.86 20.95 -18.20
CA ILE A 42 94.64 20.67 -18.96
C ILE A 42 93.52 21.60 -18.56
N ALA A 43 93.30 21.87 -17.27
CA ALA A 43 92.27 22.81 -16.82
C ALA A 43 92.38 24.19 -17.49
N GLY A 44 93.60 24.67 -17.75
CA GLY A 44 93.87 25.94 -18.44
C GLY A 44 93.76 25.93 -19.97
N ILE A 45 93.60 24.76 -20.62
CA ILE A 45 93.39 24.67 -22.08
C ILE A 45 91.98 25.20 -22.40
N THR A 46 91.91 26.17 -23.29
CA THR A 46 90.65 26.74 -23.80
C THR A 46 89.84 25.70 -24.56
N GLU A 47 88.55 25.64 -24.26
CA GLU A 47 87.59 24.81 -25.00
C GLU A 47 87.31 25.42 -26.37
N PRO A 48 87.34 24.65 -27.47
CA PRO A 48 87.00 25.15 -28.79
C PRO A 48 85.49 25.48 -28.90
N ASP A 49 85.16 26.43 -29.78
CA ASP A 49 83.78 26.88 -29.98
C ASP A 49 82.88 25.78 -30.53
N GLU A 50 83.40 24.97 -31.46
CA GLU A 50 82.67 23.88 -32.12
C GLU A 50 83.21 22.49 -31.77
N LEU A 51 82.30 21.52 -31.72
CA LEU A 51 82.66 20.10 -31.57
C LEU A 51 83.21 19.57 -32.90
N SER A 52 84.42 19.02 -32.88
CA SER A 52 85.07 18.44 -34.05
C SER A 52 85.80 17.15 -33.69
N GLN A 53 85.94 16.26 -34.68
CA GLN A 53 86.63 14.99 -34.52
C GLN A 53 88.13 15.20 -34.29
N ILE A 54 88.76 14.33 -33.49
CA ILE A 54 90.22 14.29 -33.34
C ILE A 54 90.84 13.65 -34.58
N ASP A 55 91.88 14.27 -35.13
CA ASP A 55 92.60 13.78 -36.29
C ASP A 55 94.13 13.83 -36.12
N SER A 56 94.86 13.34 -37.11
CA SER A 56 96.32 13.24 -37.07
C SER A 56 97.06 14.57 -37.14
N THR A 57 96.36 15.69 -37.36
CA THR A 57 96.92 17.04 -37.37
C THR A 57 96.79 17.74 -36.03
N ASP A 58 96.06 17.15 -35.08
CA ASP A 58 95.91 17.68 -33.73
C ASP A 58 97.19 17.51 -32.91
N ASN A 59 97.50 18.53 -32.11
CA ASN A 59 98.53 18.44 -31.07
C ASN A 59 97.88 18.15 -29.71
N ASN A 60 98.69 17.84 -28.69
CA ASN A 60 98.17 17.52 -27.35
C ASN A 60 97.22 18.60 -26.78
N SER A 61 97.47 19.87 -27.06
CA SER A 61 96.59 20.97 -26.60
C SER A 61 95.23 20.92 -27.28
N THR A 62 95.19 20.73 -28.60
CA THR A 62 93.94 20.67 -29.38
C THR A 62 93.15 19.39 -29.11
N ILE A 63 93.83 18.25 -28.90
CA ILE A 63 93.21 17.00 -28.46
C ILE A 63 92.47 17.19 -27.14
N TRP A 64 93.14 17.72 -26.12
CA TRP A 64 92.51 17.94 -24.81
C TRP A 64 91.39 18.98 -24.86
N GLY A 65 91.52 20.01 -25.70
CA GLY A 65 90.44 20.97 -25.98
C GLY A 65 89.19 20.28 -26.57
N LYS A 66 89.35 19.44 -27.60
CA LYS A 66 88.26 18.67 -28.22
C LYS A 66 87.61 17.68 -27.24
N ILE A 67 88.41 17.02 -26.39
CA ILE A 67 87.90 16.13 -25.33
C ILE A 67 87.06 16.92 -24.32
N LYS A 68 87.53 18.09 -23.87
CA LYS A 68 86.76 18.98 -23.00
C LYS A 68 85.44 19.38 -23.63
N LYS A 69 85.45 19.83 -24.89
CA LYS A 69 84.25 20.19 -25.64
C LYS A 69 83.27 19.03 -25.72
N SER A 70 83.77 17.82 -25.98
CA SER A 70 82.94 16.60 -26.04
C SER A 70 82.25 16.32 -24.70
N ILE A 71 82.97 16.46 -23.58
CA ILE A 71 82.42 16.28 -22.24
C ILE A 71 81.40 17.38 -21.91
N SER A 72 81.72 18.63 -22.25
CA SER A 72 80.86 19.81 -22.08
C SER A 72 79.53 19.63 -22.80
N VAL A 73 79.58 19.31 -24.10
CA VAL A 73 78.38 19.03 -24.93
C VAL A 73 77.59 17.83 -24.40
N LEU A 74 78.25 16.77 -23.93
CA LEU A 74 77.56 15.61 -23.35
C LEU A 74 76.81 15.99 -22.06
N ASN A 75 77.44 16.77 -21.18
CA ASN A 75 76.80 17.26 -19.95
C ASN A 75 75.58 18.12 -20.29
N ASP A 76 75.70 19.02 -21.26
CA ASP A 76 74.59 19.87 -21.70
C ASP A 76 73.45 19.04 -22.34
N HIS A 77 73.78 17.99 -23.11
CA HIS A 77 72.78 17.15 -23.77
C HIS A 77 71.86 16.42 -22.79
N VAL A 78 72.40 15.90 -21.68
CA VAL A 78 71.64 15.13 -20.68
C VAL A 78 70.48 15.94 -20.08
N ASP A 79 70.65 17.25 -19.96
CA ASP A 79 69.64 18.16 -19.41
C ASP A 79 68.80 18.87 -20.49
N THR A 80 69.14 18.68 -21.78
CA THR A 80 68.46 19.35 -22.89
C THR A 80 67.07 18.72 -23.14
N VAL A 81 66.01 19.49 -22.92
CA VAL A 81 64.64 19.15 -23.29
C VAL A 81 64.38 19.55 -24.74
N ALA A 82 63.68 18.71 -25.52
CA ALA A 82 63.35 19.01 -26.91
C ALA A 82 62.53 20.30 -27.05
N SER A 83 62.83 21.10 -28.06
CA SER A 83 62.08 22.31 -28.43
C SER A 83 61.75 22.32 -29.93
N GLU A 84 61.12 23.38 -30.43
CA GLU A 84 60.84 23.55 -31.87
C GLU A 84 62.12 23.57 -32.72
N THR A 85 63.26 23.91 -32.14
CA THR A 85 64.53 24.13 -32.86
C THR A 85 65.72 23.34 -32.32
N ILE A 86 65.55 22.61 -31.21
CA ILE A 86 66.63 21.86 -30.54
C ILE A 86 66.19 20.41 -30.31
N LEU A 87 67.00 19.45 -30.77
CA LEU A 87 66.83 18.04 -30.47
C LEU A 87 67.23 17.77 -29.01
N GLY A 88 66.34 17.17 -28.23
CA GLY A 88 66.57 16.85 -26.81
C GLY A 88 65.66 15.73 -26.34
N HIS A 89 65.59 15.53 -25.02
CA HIS A 89 64.71 14.55 -24.40
C HIS A 89 63.27 15.07 -24.32
N ILE A 90 62.28 14.22 -24.62
CA ILE A 90 60.85 14.52 -24.41
C ILE A 90 60.39 13.80 -23.15
N LYS A 91 59.85 14.55 -22.19
CA LYS A 91 59.19 13.94 -21.02
C LYS A 91 57.79 13.48 -21.42
N ILE A 92 57.60 12.17 -21.54
CA ILE A 92 56.28 11.59 -21.76
C ILE A 92 55.49 11.56 -20.44
N GLY A 93 54.24 12.02 -20.48
CA GLY A 93 53.34 12.01 -19.32
C GLY A 93 52.84 10.60 -18.99
N THR A 94 52.13 10.45 -17.87
CA THR A 94 51.66 9.15 -17.36
C THR A 94 50.57 8.48 -18.21
N GLY A 95 49.91 9.24 -19.11
CA GLY A 95 48.93 8.71 -20.06
C GLY A 95 49.53 8.02 -21.29
N LEU A 96 50.86 7.97 -21.38
CA LEU A 96 51.60 7.25 -22.42
C LEU A 96 52.41 6.11 -21.77
N GLN A 97 52.52 4.98 -22.48
CA GLN A 97 53.31 3.82 -22.06
C GLN A 97 54.31 3.46 -23.16
N THR A 98 55.47 2.94 -22.77
CA THR A 98 56.50 2.47 -23.71
C THR A 98 56.37 0.97 -23.88
N GLU A 99 56.23 0.52 -25.12
CA GLU A 99 56.21 -0.89 -25.48
C GLU A 99 57.62 -1.48 -25.48
N LYS A 100 57.69 -2.82 -25.57
CA LYS A 100 58.95 -3.58 -25.49
C LYS A 100 59.92 -3.25 -26.63
N ASP A 101 59.42 -2.70 -27.74
CA ASP A 101 60.19 -2.26 -28.90
C ASP A 101 60.64 -0.79 -28.84
N GLY A 102 60.33 -0.09 -27.75
CA GLY A 102 60.68 1.33 -27.55
C GLY A 102 59.68 2.30 -28.16
N ALA A 103 58.61 1.83 -28.82
CA ALA A 103 57.54 2.71 -29.26
C ALA A 103 56.74 3.22 -28.06
N THR A 104 56.34 4.50 -28.10
CA THR A 104 55.46 5.07 -27.07
C THR A 104 54.03 5.12 -27.61
N CYS A 105 53.08 4.54 -26.87
CA CYS A 105 51.67 4.50 -27.23
C CYS A 105 50.80 5.06 -26.10
N VAL A 106 49.52 5.32 -26.39
CA VAL A 106 48.56 5.73 -25.36
C VAL A 106 48.30 4.57 -24.41
N LYS A 107 48.27 4.85 -23.11
CA LYS A 107 47.90 3.88 -22.10
C LYS A 107 46.39 3.60 -22.22
N ILE A 108 46.05 2.39 -22.65
CA ILE A 108 44.67 1.97 -22.91
C ILE A 108 44.30 0.80 -22.00
N ALA A 109 43.16 0.88 -21.34
CA ALA A 109 42.52 -0.23 -20.64
C ALA A 109 41.45 -0.87 -21.52
N ASP A 110 41.49 -2.20 -21.60
CA ASP A 110 40.48 -3.02 -22.28
C ASP A 110 39.57 -3.75 -21.28
N ASN A 111 39.36 -3.13 -20.12
CA ASN A 111 38.47 -3.58 -19.06
C ASN A 111 37.84 -2.39 -18.33
N LEU A 112 36.85 -2.65 -17.46
CA LEU A 112 36.19 -1.62 -16.62
C LEU A 112 36.67 -1.66 -15.17
N GLU A 113 37.90 -2.13 -14.94
CA GLU A 113 38.42 -2.36 -13.58
C GLU A 113 39.43 -1.31 -13.13
N THR A 114 39.97 -0.52 -14.07
CA THR A 114 40.94 0.51 -13.73
C THR A 114 40.27 1.75 -13.12
N ASP A 115 40.83 2.24 -12.02
CA ASP A 115 40.52 3.53 -11.38
C ASP A 115 41.53 4.63 -11.76
N ASP A 116 42.49 4.32 -12.62
CA ASP A 116 43.51 5.25 -13.08
C ASP A 116 42.92 6.28 -14.07
N SER A 117 42.78 7.51 -13.59
CA SER A 117 42.25 8.64 -14.36
C SER A 117 43.11 9.04 -15.57
N THR A 118 44.31 8.49 -15.71
CA THR A 118 45.22 8.76 -16.84
C THR A 118 45.22 7.66 -17.89
N THR A 119 44.51 6.55 -17.65
CA THR A 119 44.35 5.46 -18.62
C THR A 119 43.07 5.68 -19.44
N ALA A 120 43.20 5.69 -20.76
CA ALA A 120 42.04 5.79 -21.65
C ALA A 120 41.31 4.44 -21.75
N LEU A 121 40.00 4.45 -21.94
CA LEU A 121 39.25 3.24 -22.29
C LEU A 121 39.41 2.93 -23.79
N SER A 122 39.50 1.65 -24.12
CA SER A 122 39.53 1.20 -25.51
C SER A 122 38.19 1.51 -26.22
N ALA A 123 38.23 1.63 -27.55
CA ALA A 123 37.01 1.76 -28.35
C ALA A 123 36.08 0.53 -28.20
N ALA A 124 36.67 -0.67 -28.04
CA ALA A 124 35.93 -1.90 -27.78
C ALA A 124 35.15 -1.82 -26.47
N MET A 125 35.77 -1.26 -25.42
CA MET A 125 35.07 -1.03 -24.15
C MET A 125 34.00 0.05 -24.25
N GLY A 126 34.22 1.09 -25.06
CA GLY A 126 33.18 2.07 -25.40
C GLY A 126 31.94 1.43 -26.05
N GLN A 127 32.14 0.47 -26.97
CA GLN A 127 31.06 -0.31 -27.56
C GLN A 127 30.36 -1.19 -26.51
N SER A 128 31.12 -1.92 -25.70
CA SER A 128 30.57 -2.76 -24.63
C SER A 128 29.70 -1.95 -23.66
N LEU A 129 30.15 -0.78 -23.23
CA LEU A 129 29.34 0.14 -22.41
C LEU A 129 28.07 0.58 -23.12
N ASN A 130 28.13 0.87 -24.42
CA ASN A 130 26.95 1.28 -25.19
C ASN A 130 25.92 0.16 -25.38
N GLU A 131 26.38 -1.09 -25.50
CA GLU A 131 25.53 -2.29 -25.65
C GLU A 131 24.91 -2.72 -24.31
N ASN A 132 25.65 -2.53 -23.20
CA ASN A 132 25.24 -2.95 -21.86
C ASN A 132 24.66 -1.81 -21.01
N LYS A 133 24.56 -0.58 -21.53
CA LYS A 133 23.93 0.52 -20.78
C LYS A 133 22.48 0.22 -20.45
N ALA A 134 22.02 0.73 -19.32
CA ALA A 134 20.62 0.69 -18.97
C ALA A 134 19.76 1.38 -20.06
N PRO A 135 18.53 0.92 -20.31
CA PRO A 135 17.61 1.56 -21.25
C PRO A 135 17.36 3.04 -20.88
N ASN A 136 17.38 3.94 -21.87
CA ASN A 136 17.14 5.38 -21.65
C ASN A 136 15.74 5.70 -21.11
N ASN A 137 14.77 4.79 -21.25
CA ASN A 137 13.42 4.99 -20.76
C ASN A 137 13.04 3.88 -19.77
N HIS A 138 13.16 4.20 -18.48
CA HIS A 138 12.77 3.33 -17.36
C HIS A 138 11.24 3.22 -17.19
N ALA A 139 10.45 4.05 -17.88
CA ALA A 139 8.99 3.98 -17.90
C ALA A 139 8.51 3.38 -19.23
N SER A 140 8.83 2.10 -19.45
CA SER A 140 8.38 1.36 -20.62
C SER A 140 7.12 0.56 -20.31
N THR A 141 6.20 0.45 -21.28
CA THR A 141 5.08 -0.49 -21.21
C THR A 141 5.51 -1.93 -21.53
N ALA A 142 6.75 -2.14 -21.98
CA ALA A 142 7.29 -3.45 -22.29
C ALA A 142 7.84 -4.15 -21.05
N THR A 143 7.53 -5.43 -20.89
CA THR A 143 7.98 -6.29 -19.79
C THR A 143 9.47 -6.67 -19.88
N THR A 144 10.11 -6.38 -21.01
CA THR A 144 11.52 -6.71 -21.31
C THR A 144 12.52 -6.09 -20.34
N TYR A 145 12.15 -5.01 -19.64
CA TYR A 145 13.05 -4.25 -18.76
C TYR A 145 12.86 -4.57 -17.27
N GLY A 146 12.34 -5.75 -16.96
CA GLY A 146 12.17 -6.24 -15.59
C GLY A 146 10.80 -5.86 -15.03
N VAL A 147 9.83 -6.76 -15.19
CA VAL A 147 8.53 -6.65 -14.52
C VAL A 147 8.64 -7.24 -13.11
N GLY A 148 8.15 -6.51 -12.13
CA GLY A 148 8.00 -7.01 -10.76
C GLY A 148 6.87 -8.02 -10.75
N ASN A 149 7.18 -9.29 -10.45
CA ASN A 149 6.21 -10.37 -10.36
C ASN A 149 6.58 -11.33 -9.21
N ALA A 150 5.87 -12.45 -9.08
CA ALA A 150 6.09 -13.41 -8.00
C ALA A 150 7.47 -14.10 -8.01
N SER A 151 8.14 -14.13 -9.16
CA SER A 151 9.43 -14.80 -9.38
C SER A 151 10.56 -13.83 -9.73
N SER A 152 10.26 -12.55 -9.98
CA SER A 152 11.23 -11.57 -10.45
C SER A 152 11.05 -10.23 -9.74
N TYR A 153 12.14 -9.69 -9.21
CA TYR A 153 12.18 -8.30 -8.75
C TYR A 153 12.21 -7.36 -9.95
N GLY A 154 11.37 -6.33 -9.96
CA GLY A 154 11.23 -5.40 -11.09
C GLY A 154 10.16 -4.33 -10.85
N HIS A 155 9.78 -3.63 -11.92
CA HIS A 155 8.81 -2.52 -11.85
C HIS A 155 7.36 -2.99 -11.78
N VAL A 156 6.53 -2.26 -11.02
CA VAL A 156 5.08 -2.46 -10.93
C VAL A 156 4.37 -1.21 -11.43
N LYS A 157 3.43 -1.38 -12.38
CA LYS A 157 2.53 -0.33 -12.84
C LYS A 157 1.37 -0.18 -11.85
N LEU A 158 1.13 1.02 -11.35
CA LEU A 158 -0.05 1.30 -10.53
C LEU A 158 -1.26 1.58 -11.43
N SER A 159 -2.40 0.97 -11.10
CA SER A 159 -3.68 1.19 -11.77
C SER A 159 -4.70 1.84 -10.84
N ASP A 160 -5.42 2.82 -11.37
CA ASP A 160 -6.59 3.44 -10.73
C ASP A 160 -7.88 2.64 -10.98
N ASN A 161 -7.84 1.61 -11.84
CA ASN A 161 -9.00 0.76 -12.07
C ASN A 161 -9.26 -0.11 -10.82
N TYR A 162 -10.44 0.05 -10.25
CA TYR A 162 -10.89 -0.70 -9.06
C TYR A 162 -12.19 -1.48 -9.30
N VAL A 163 -12.78 -1.35 -10.49
CA VAL A 163 -14.02 -2.04 -10.87
C VAL A 163 -13.73 -3.37 -11.57
N SER A 164 -12.54 -3.54 -12.13
CA SER A 164 -12.06 -4.78 -12.72
C SER A 164 -10.54 -4.92 -12.55
N SER A 165 -10.03 -6.14 -12.63
CA SER A 165 -8.58 -6.39 -12.61
C SER A 165 -7.97 -6.11 -13.99
N ASP A 166 -6.86 -5.37 -14.02
CA ASP A 166 -6.04 -5.16 -15.22
C ASP A 166 -4.96 -6.25 -15.42
N GLY A 167 -4.97 -7.30 -14.59
CA GLY A 167 -4.03 -8.41 -14.68
C GLY A 167 -3.64 -9.00 -13.32
N ALA A 168 -3.01 -10.17 -13.35
CA ALA A 168 -2.41 -10.81 -12.19
C ALA A 168 -1.02 -10.24 -11.87
N ALA A 169 -0.40 -10.68 -10.77
CA ALA A 169 0.97 -10.29 -10.40
C ALA A 169 2.00 -10.57 -11.51
N SER A 170 1.77 -11.55 -12.39
CA SER A 170 2.60 -11.83 -13.56
C SER A 170 2.64 -10.68 -14.59
N ALA A 171 1.64 -9.80 -14.58
CA ALA A 171 1.58 -8.61 -15.42
C ALA A 171 2.28 -7.39 -14.78
N GLY A 172 2.74 -7.49 -13.52
CA GLY A 172 3.34 -6.39 -12.78
C GLY A 172 2.41 -5.20 -12.61
N VAL A 173 1.14 -5.44 -12.33
CA VAL A 173 0.15 -4.39 -12.06
C VAL A 173 -0.27 -4.45 -10.59
N GLY A 174 -0.25 -3.30 -9.92
CA GLY A 174 -0.70 -3.12 -8.55
C GLY A 174 -1.82 -2.08 -8.47
N ALA A 175 -2.64 -2.14 -7.42
CA ALA A 175 -3.65 -1.12 -7.15
C ALA A 175 -2.98 0.17 -6.65
N SER A 176 -3.41 1.32 -7.17
CA SER A 176 -3.00 2.62 -6.64
C SER A 176 -3.71 2.94 -5.31
N SER A 177 -3.20 3.94 -4.58
CA SER A 177 -3.88 4.46 -3.38
C SER A 177 -5.30 4.97 -3.70
N LYS A 178 -5.51 5.52 -4.91
CA LYS A 178 -6.80 5.97 -5.38
C LYS A 178 -7.77 4.81 -5.61
N ALA A 179 -7.31 3.73 -6.25
CA ALA A 179 -8.13 2.52 -6.46
C ALA A 179 -8.60 1.91 -5.12
N VAL A 180 -7.71 1.90 -4.11
CA VAL A 180 -8.03 1.44 -2.75
C VAL A 180 -9.06 2.36 -2.09
N TYR A 181 -8.86 3.67 -2.17
CA TYR A 181 -9.79 4.66 -1.62
C TYR A 181 -11.18 4.58 -2.25
N ASP A 182 -11.25 4.47 -3.58
CA ASP A 182 -12.52 4.39 -4.31
C ASP A 182 -13.27 3.07 -4.01
N SER A 183 -12.54 1.95 -3.89
CA SER A 183 -13.11 0.67 -3.43
C SER A 183 -13.68 0.77 -2.02
N TYR A 184 -12.94 1.38 -1.09
CA TYR A 184 -13.38 1.60 0.29
C TYR A 184 -14.67 2.44 0.35
N ASN A 185 -14.72 3.55 -0.38
CA ASN A 185 -15.90 4.40 -0.45
C ASN A 185 -17.09 3.67 -1.07
N THR A 186 -16.89 2.94 -2.17
CA THR A 186 -17.94 2.16 -2.82
C THR A 186 -18.52 1.10 -1.89
N LEU A 187 -17.66 0.40 -1.13
CA LEU A 187 -18.07 -0.57 -0.13
C LEU A 187 -18.92 0.08 0.96
N ASN A 188 -18.49 1.24 1.49
CA ASN A 188 -19.22 1.97 2.52
C ASN A 188 -20.57 2.48 2.03
N VAL A 189 -20.64 3.01 0.80
CA VAL A 189 -21.91 3.44 0.18
C VAL A 189 -22.85 2.25 0.01
N ASN A 190 -22.36 1.11 -0.46
CA ASN A 190 -23.19 -0.09 -0.63
C ASN A 190 -23.64 -0.69 0.71
N LEU A 191 -22.82 -0.59 1.75
CA LEU A 191 -23.18 -0.98 3.12
C LEU A 191 -24.26 -0.05 3.68
N ALA A 192 -24.13 1.26 3.49
CA ALA A 192 -25.14 2.24 3.87
C ALA A 192 -26.46 2.04 3.10
N LYS A 193 -26.42 1.76 1.79
CA LYS A 193 -27.63 1.42 1.01
C LYS A 193 -28.31 0.13 1.45
N LYS A 194 -27.56 -0.85 1.97
CA LYS A 194 -28.15 -2.03 2.62
C LYS A 194 -28.82 -1.69 3.97
N LEU A 195 -28.41 -0.58 4.60
CA LEU A 195 -29.00 -0.08 5.84
C LEU A 195 -30.22 0.83 5.59
N ASP A 196 -30.20 1.63 4.51
CA ASP A 196 -31.29 2.51 4.05
C ASP A 196 -32.43 1.77 3.33
N ASN A 197 -32.28 0.45 3.13
CA ASN A 197 -33.34 -0.44 2.68
C ASN A 197 -33.68 -1.48 3.78
N PRO A 198 -34.14 -1.05 4.97
CA PRO A 198 -34.37 -1.94 6.09
C PRO A 198 -35.70 -2.68 5.89
N LYS A 199 -35.63 -3.88 5.33
CA LYS A 199 -36.55 -4.94 5.74
C LYS A 199 -35.79 -5.97 6.56
N SER A 200 -35.35 -5.48 7.73
CA SER A 200 -35.55 -6.19 8.98
C SER A 200 -34.72 -7.45 9.23
N ILE A 201 -33.39 -7.31 9.34
CA ILE A 201 -32.58 -8.31 10.03
C ILE A 201 -31.57 -7.58 10.91
N MET A 202 -31.92 -7.32 12.16
CA MET A 202 -30.92 -7.03 13.19
C MET A 202 -30.56 -8.35 13.87
N TYR A 203 -29.29 -8.76 13.74
CA TYR A 203 -28.70 -9.86 14.50
C TYR A 203 -28.41 -9.36 15.92
N LEU A 204 -29.34 -9.53 16.86
CA LEU A 204 -29.05 -9.32 18.27
C LEU A 204 -28.51 -10.62 18.89
N THR A 205 -27.34 -10.56 19.51
CA THR A 205 -26.73 -11.68 20.24
C THR A 205 -27.15 -11.72 21.72
N SER A 206 -27.47 -10.58 22.34
CA SER A 206 -28.18 -10.41 23.63
C SER A 206 -28.14 -8.93 24.08
N ALA A 207 -29.27 -8.18 24.07
CA ALA A 207 -29.37 -6.80 24.60
C ALA A 207 -30.82 -6.25 24.60
N THR A 208 -31.03 -5.01 25.03
CA THR A 208 -32.28 -4.26 24.90
C THR A 208 -32.61 -3.93 23.43
N VAL A 209 -33.86 -4.11 23.00
CA VAL A 209 -34.35 -3.67 21.68
C VAL A 209 -34.40 -2.14 21.65
N PRO A 210 -33.70 -1.48 20.71
CA PRO A 210 -33.76 -0.02 20.59
C PRO A 210 -35.06 0.45 19.91
N ASN A 211 -35.55 1.64 20.30
CA ASN A 211 -36.75 2.26 19.73
C ASN A 211 -36.69 2.47 18.21
N THR A 212 -35.50 2.51 17.62
CA THR A 212 -35.30 2.66 16.16
C THR A 212 -35.76 1.44 15.35
N LEU A 213 -36.07 0.31 16.00
CA LEU A 213 -36.57 -0.91 15.36
C LEU A 213 -38.07 -1.13 15.50
N LEU A 214 -38.76 -0.16 16.10
CA LEU A 214 -40.21 -0.13 16.09
C LEU A 214 -40.71 -0.06 14.63
N ASN A 215 -41.84 -0.70 14.41
CA ASN A 215 -42.49 -1.01 13.13
C ASN A 215 -41.67 -1.90 12.19
N GLY A 216 -40.70 -2.64 12.74
CA GLY A 216 -39.82 -3.53 12.00
C GLY A 216 -39.94 -5.01 12.37
N PHE A 217 -39.09 -5.84 11.77
CA PHE A 217 -38.90 -7.24 12.11
C PHE A 217 -37.46 -7.48 12.62
N ILE A 218 -37.34 -8.37 13.60
CA ILE A 218 -36.12 -8.65 14.36
C ILE A 218 -35.89 -10.16 14.28
N GLN A 219 -34.74 -10.58 13.76
CA GLN A 219 -34.35 -11.98 13.74
C GLN A 219 -33.32 -12.23 14.84
N TYR A 220 -33.70 -13.01 15.85
CA TYR A 220 -32.79 -13.47 16.87
C TYR A 220 -32.08 -14.75 16.42
N LYS A 221 -30.74 -14.76 16.46
CA LYS A 221 -29.88 -15.90 16.08
C LYS A 221 -28.76 -16.11 17.11
N GLY A 222 -29.07 -15.92 18.39
CA GLY A 222 -28.07 -16.11 19.43
C GLY A 222 -27.64 -17.57 19.58
N THR A 223 -26.55 -17.77 20.32
CA THR A 223 -25.84 -19.05 20.43
C THR A 223 -26.10 -19.78 21.74
N SER A 224 -27.00 -19.26 22.58
CA SER A 224 -27.43 -19.82 23.87
C SER A 224 -28.82 -19.30 24.23
N ASP A 225 -29.45 -19.88 25.26
CA ASP A 225 -30.62 -19.27 25.89
C ASP A 225 -30.25 -17.84 26.34
N ASN A 226 -31.11 -16.88 26.05
CA ASN A 226 -30.86 -15.47 26.34
C ASN A 226 -32.15 -14.70 26.65
N THR A 227 -31.96 -13.53 27.25
CA THR A 227 -33.04 -12.57 27.49
C THR A 227 -32.88 -11.33 26.62
N LEU A 228 -33.95 -10.94 25.93
CA LEU A 228 -34.06 -9.71 25.15
C LEU A 228 -34.97 -8.73 25.89
N THR A 229 -34.42 -7.59 26.33
CA THR A 229 -35.22 -6.57 27.01
C THR A 229 -35.97 -5.73 25.99
N LEU A 230 -37.28 -5.58 26.13
CA LEU A 230 -38.10 -4.76 25.25
C LEU A 230 -37.95 -3.26 25.61
N PRO A 231 -38.21 -2.35 24.65
CA PRO A 231 -38.19 -0.93 24.94
C PRO A 231 -39.35 -0.53 25.85
N ASN A 232 -39.30 0.67 26.44
CA ASN A 232 -40.41 1.20 27.23
C ASN A 232 -41.60 1.52 26.31
N PRO A 233 -42.79 0.91 26.50
CA PRO A 233 -43.99 1.18 25.70
C PRO A 233 -44.57 2.59 25.91
N VAL A 234 -44.20 3.28 26.99
CA VAL A 234 -44.70 4.63 27.31
C VAL A 234 -44.28 5.65 26.24
N GLY A 235 -45.27 6.31 25.65
CA GLY A 235 -45.08 7.35 24.63
C GLY A 235 -44.82 6.83 23.21
N ILE A 236 -44.93 5.51 22.98
CA ILE A 236 -44.77 4.87 21.67
C ILE A 236 -46.00 4.06 21.26
N GLY A 237 -47.19 4.52 21.63
CA GLY A 237 -48.48 3.91 21.24
C GLY A 237 -48.62 3.69 19.74
N GLY A 238 -49.31 2.61 19.37
CA GLY A 238 -49.56 2.28 17.97
C GLY A 238 -48.37 1.64 17.25
N ASN A 239 -47.17 1.66 17.85
CA ASN A 239 -46.01 1.01 17.27
C ASN A 239 -46.08 -0.51 17.46
N THR A 240 -45.61 -1.23 16.45
CA THR A 240 -45.52 -2.70 16.47
C THR A 240 -44.09 -3.15 16.28
N PHE A 241 -43.74 -4.39 16.57
CA PHE A 241 -42.57 -5.02 15.94
C PHE A 241 -42.72 -6.54 16.01
N THR A 242 -42.05 -7.24 15.11
CA THR A 242 -42.06 -8.70 15.09
C THR A 242 -40.69 -9.25 15.46
N ILE A 243 -40.63 -10.20 16.39
CA ILE A 243 -39.42 -10.95 16.70
C ILE A 243 -39.58 -12.36 16.14
N TRP A 244 -38.54 -12.89 15.50
CA TRP A 244 -38.40 -14.29 15.12
C TRP A 244 -37.20 -14.90 15.82
N ASN A 245 -37.43 -15.91 16.65
CA ASN A 245 -36.37 -16.74 17.21
C ASN A 245 -35.94 -17.77 16.15
N ASN A 246 -34.88 -17.49 15.41
CA ASN A 246 -34.25 -18.43 14.47
C ASN A 246 -33.02 -19.11 15.09
N SER A 247 -32.93 -19.15 16.42
CA SER A 247 -31.89 -19.86 17.13
C SER A 247 -32.31 -21.30 17.45
N LYS A 248 -31.37 -22.13 17.88
CA LYS A 248 -31.65 -23.49 18.39
C LYS A 248 -32.11 -23.49 19.86
N TYR A 249 -32.20 -22.32 20.48
CA TYR A 249 -32.38 -22.13 21.92
C TYR A 249 -33.66 -21.36 22.21
N THR A 250 -34.16 -21.44 23.44
CA THR A 250 -35.34 -20.68 23.85
C THR A 250 -34.95 -19.23 24.13
N LEU A 251 -35.68 -18.29 23.54
CA LEU A 251 -35.49 -16.86 23.75
C LEU A 251 -36.48 -16.37 24.82
N THR A 252 -36.01 -15.63 25.82
CA THR A 252 -36.87 -14.93 26.78
C THR A 252 -36.98 -13.46 26.39
N LEU A 253 -38.18 -12.98 26.09
CA LEU A 253 -38.48 -11.56 26.00
C LEU A 253 -38.77 -11.04 27.40
N LYS A 254 -38.15 -9.92 27.78
CA LYS A 254 -38.36 -9.28 29.08
C LYS A 254 -38.85 -7.86 28.87
N ALA A 255 -40.02 -7.54 29.38
CA ALA A 255 -40.52 -6.19 29.39
C ALA A 255 -40.04 -5.44 30.66
N LEU A 256 -39.97 -4.11 30.59
CA LEU A 256 -39.59 -3.28 31.74
C LEU A 256 -40.70 -3.30 32.82
N VAL A 257 -40.37 -2.86 34.03
CA VAL A 257 -41.35 -2.71 35.11
C VAL A 257 -42.47 -1.78 34.62
N ASN A 258 -43.73 -2.22 34.72
CA ASN A 258 -44.94 -1.58 34.19
C ASN A 258 -45.23 -1.78 32.70
N SER A 259 -44.43 -2.57 31.99
CA SER A 259 -44.70 -3.00 30.62
C SER A 259 -45.06 -4.47 30.67
N PHE A 260 -46.34 -4.82 30.54
CA PHE A 260 -46.77 -6.20 30.70
C PHE A 260 -47.09 -6.85 29.36
N PHE A 261 -46.93 -8.17 29.30
CA PHE A 261 -47.59 -8.99 28.29
C PHE A 261 -48.99 -9.31 28.83
N ASP A 262 -50.04 -8.73 28.26
CA ASP A 262 -51.41 -9.05 28.70
C ASP A 262 -51.78 -10.48 28.27
N SER A 263 -52.03 -11.35 29.25
CA SER A 263 -52.63 -12.67 29.02
C SER A 263 -53.95 -12.80 29.77
N SER A 264 -54.85 -11.82 29.63
CA SER A 264 -56.25 -11.81 30.09
C SER A 264 -56.53 -12.03 31.59
N PHE A 265 -55.64 -12.60 32.41
CA PHE A 265 -55.81 -12.89 33.85
C PHE A 265 -54.48 -13.08 34.60
N GLY A 266 -53.43 -12.34 34.24
CA GLY A 266 -52.16 -12.34 34.98
C GLY A 266 -51.06 -11.57 34.28
N TYR A 267 -50.52 -10.54 34.94
CA TYR A 267 -49.42 -9.73 34.42
C TYR A 267 -48.11 -10.50 34.44
N ALA A 268 -47.48 -10.70 33.28
CA ALA A 268 -46.12 -11.24 33.18
C ALA A 268 -45.16 -10.19 32.62
N THR A 269 -43.96 -10.10 33.21
CA THR A 269 -42.87 -9.23 32.71
C THR A 269 -41.93 -9.97 31.76
N THR A 270 -42.18 -11.25 31.52
CA THR A 270 -41.38 -12.11 30.63
C THR A 270 -42.25 -13.02 29.78
N MET A 271 -41.82 -13.29 28.54
CA MET A 271 -42.43 -14.23 27.60
C MET A 271 -41.33 -15.11 26.99
N THR A 272 -41.54 -16.42 26.89
CA THR A 272 -40.60 -17.31 26.20
C THR A 272 -41.02 -17.58 24.76
N MET A 273 -40.04 -17.77 23.88
CA MET A 273 -40.21 -18.15 22.49
C MET A 273 -39.29 -19.33 22.18
N ASP A 274 -39.87 -20.45 21.76
CA ASP A 274 -39.10 -21.61 21.30
C ASP A 274 -38.39 -21.32 19.96
N PRO A 275 -37.41 -22.17 19.58
CA PRO A 275 -36.84 -22.16 18.23
C PRO A 275 -37.91 -22.10 17.14
N ASP A 276 -37.63 -21.33 16.10
CA ASP A 276 -38.46 -21.10 14.92
C ASP A 276 -39.82 -20.44 15.17
N GLN A 277 -40.03 -19.84 16.36
CA GLN A 277 -41.25 -19.07 16.65
C GLN A 277 -41.09 -17.58 16.33
N ALA A 278 -42.18 -16.97 15.88
CA ALA A 278 -42.29 -15.52 15.73
C ALA A 278 -43.43 -14.97 16.58
N VAL A 279 -43.22 -13.78 17.15
CA VAL A 279 -44.23 -13.02 17.89
C VAL A 279 -44.27 -11.59 17.38
N THR A 280 -45.49 -11.07 17.16
CA THR A 280 -45.68 -9.64 16.91
C THR A 280 -46.22 -8.98 18.17
N LEU A 281 -45.56 -7.91 18.59
CA LEU A 281 -45.94 -7.11 19.76
C LEU A 281 -46.46 -5.74 19.31
N PHE A 282 -47.42 -5.21 20.04
CA PHE A 282 -48.04 -3.90 19.84
C PHE A 282 -47.98 -3.09 21.13
N SER A 283 -47.62 -1.81 21.04
CA SER A 283 -47.69 -0.90 22.20
C SER A 283 -49.04 -0.19 22.24
N ASP A 284 -49.73 -0.31 23.38
CA ASP A 284 -50.94 0.46 23.69
C ASP A 284 -50.65 1.76 24.48
N GLU A 285 -49.39 2.22 24.49
CA GLU A 285 -48.83 3.31 25.33
C GLU A 285 -48.48 2.93 26.77
N TYR A 286 -48.84 1.72 27.22
CA TYR A 286 -48.57 1.28 28.60
C TYR A 286 -47.97 -0.13 28.66
N ASN A 287 -48.35 -1.01 27.74
CA ASN A 287 -48.05 -2.43 27.72
C ASN A 287 -47.57 -2.88 26.34
N TRP A 288 -46.87 -4.02 26.31
CA TRP A 288 -46.59 -4.73 25.07
C TRP A 288 -47.60 -5.87 24.90
N LEU A 289 -48.57 -5.67 24.01
CA LEU A 289 -49.61 -6.63 23.71
C LEU A 289 -49.15 -7.60 22.62
N PRO A 290 -49.07 -8.93 22.89
CA PRO A 290 -48.80 -9.91 21.85
C PRO A 290 -50.00 -10.08 20.93
N LEU A 291 -49.85 -9.74 19.64
CA LEU A 291 -50.90 -9.83 18.62
C LEU A 291 -50.97 -11.20 17.93
N SER A 292 -49.85 -11.93 17.84
CA SER A 292 -49.81 -13.29 17.29
C SER A 292 -48.54 -14.06 17.70
N GLY A 293 -48.65 -15.39 17.87
CA GLY A 293 -47.58 -16.33 18.26
C GLY A 293 -48.11 -17.46 19.17
N THR A 294 -47.94 -18.73 18.81
CA THR A 294 -48.12 -19.89 19.72
C THR A 294 -46.94 -19.93 20.69
N GLN A 295 -47.06 -20.11 22.02
CA GLN A 295 -48.05 -20.87 22.80
C GLN A 295 -48.29 -20.20 24.17
N ILE A 296 -49.55 -19.89 24.52
CA ILE A 296 -49.98 -19.67 25.92
C ILE A 296 -51.13 -20.62 26.20
N GLY A 297 -50.89 -21.69 26.96
CA GLY A 297 -51.94 -22.62 27.40
C GLY A 297 -52.70 -23.31 26.26
N ALA A 298 -53.79 -24.03 26.59
CA ALA A 298 -54.48 -25.01 25.75
C ALA A 298 -55.18 -24.48 24.48
N TYR A 299 -54.78 -23.33 23.92
CA TYR A 299 -55.40 -22.73 22.75
C TYR A 299 -54.37 -22.52 21.63
N LYS A 300 -54.59 -23.19 20.50
CA LYS A 300 -53.86 -22.97 19.25
C LYS A 300 -54.34 -21.67 18.61
N MET A 301 -53.62 -20.57 18.83
CA MET A 301 -53.81 -19.34 18.05
C MET A 301 -52.99 -19.40 16.77
N ALA A 302 -53.48 -18.77 15.70
CA ALA A 302 -53.13 -19.06 14.30
C ALA A 302 -51.62 -19.23 14.02
N ARG A 303 -51.26 -20.39 13.44
CA ARG A 303 -49.97 -20.61 12.78
C ARG A 303 -49.88 -19.66 11.59
N ILE A 304 -48.92 -18.73 11.60
CA ILE A 304 -48.57 -17.95 10.40
C ILE A 304 -47.90 -18.91 9.43
N VAL A 305 -48.68 -19.46 8.50
CA VAL A 305 -48.16 -20.20 7.35
C VAL A 305 -47.87 -19.15 6.29
N SER A 306 -46.59 -18.94 5.97
CA SER A 306 -46.05 -18.18 4.82
C SER A 306 -47.11 -17.80 3.76
N GLY A 307 -47.74 -16.65 3.94
CA GLY A 307 -48.78 -16.10 3.07
C GLY A 307 -49.12 -14.72 3.62
N GLY A 308 -48.73 -13.67 2.90
CA GLY A 308 -48.75 -12.30 3.41
C GLY A 308 -50.12 -11.88 3.92
N PHE A 309 -50.27 -11.77 5.24
CA PHE A 309 -51.45 -11.19 5.86
C PHE A 309 -51.40 -9.67 5.73
N LYS A 310 -52.53 -9.08 5.34
CA LYS A 310 -52.83 -7.66 5.47
C LYS A 310 -53.58 -7.44 6.78
N ILE A 311 -53.25 -6.36 7.46
CA ILE A 311 -53.95 -5.88 8.65
C ILE A 311 -54.38 -4.46 8.36
N GLN A 312 -55.66 -4.17 8.58
CA GLN A 312 -56.21 -2.82 8.50
C GLN A 312 -57.00 -2.56 9.77
N SER A 313 -56.88 -1.36 10.32
CA SER A 313 -57.64 -0.92 11.48
C SER A 313 -58.17 0.49 11.28
N GLY A 314 -59.14 0.87 12.10
CA GLY A 314 -59.70 2.20 12.05
C GLY A 314 -60.73 2.44 13.15
N ILE A 315 -61.29 3.64 13.10
CA ILE A 315 -62.34 4.11 14.02
C ILE A 315 -63.53 4.52 13.17
N SER A 316 -64.73 4.18 13.59
CA SER A 316 -65.97 4.57 12.93
C SER A 316 -67.00 4.99 13.96
N THR A 317 -67.62 6.15 13.77
CA THR A 317 -68.52 6.75 14.75
C THR A 317 -69.97 6.61 14.34
N SER A 318 -70.83 6.30 15.30
CA SER A 318 -72.28 6.37 15.11
C SER A 318 -72.79 7.79 15.34
N VAL A 319 -73.84 8.15 14.62
CA VAL A 319 -74.72 9.29 14.95
C VAL A 319 -75.96 8.73 15.64
N SER A 320 -76.49 9.42 16.67
CA SER A 320 -77.60 8.87 17.45
C SER A 320 -78.88 8.75 16.62
N SER A 321 -79.55 7.60 16.71
CA SER A 321 -80.94 7.45 16.30
C SER A 321 -81.73 6.75 17.39
N ILE A 322 -82.80 7.38 17.85
CA ILE A 322 -83.69 6.79 18.85
C ILE A 322 -84.57 5.76 18.14
N GLY A 323 -84.35 4.48 18.43
CA GLY A 323 -85.31 3.41 18.14
C GLY A 323 -85.01 2.48 16.96
N ASP A 324 -84.04 2.80 16.09
CA ASP A 324 -83.64 1.96 14.95
C ASP A 324 -82.14 1.63 14.96
N HIS A 325 -81.77 0.50 14.34
CA HIS A 325 -80.36 0.13 14.15
C HIS A 325 -79.66 1.11 13.19
N VAL A 326 -78.54 1.67 13.62
CA VAL A 326 -77.65 2.49 12.78
C VAL A 326 -76.69 1.58 12.02
N ASN A 327 -76.63 1.75 10.71
CA ASN A 327 -75.67 1.06 9.83
C ASN A 327 -74.48 2.00 9.55
N ILE A 328 -73.30 1.63 10.02
CA ILE A 328 -72.06 2.39 9.82
C ILE A 328 -71.20 1.64 8.80
N PRO A 329 -71.16 2.08 7.54
CA PRO A 329 -70.33 1.43 6.54
C PRO A 329 -68.85 1.74 6.78
N VAL A 330 -68.02 0.70 6.70
CA VAL A 330 -66.57 0.78 6.82
C VAL A 330 -65.94 0.30 5.52
N THR A 331 -65.15 1.16 4.89
CA THR A 331 -64.40 0.84 3.67
C THR A 331 -62.93 0.64 4.03
N PHE A 332 -62.36 -0.47 3.57
CA PHE A 332 -60.94 -0.74 3.70
C PHE A 332 -60.14 0.19 2.76
N SER A 333 -59.01 0.72 3.23
CA SER A 333 -58.13 1.57 2.42
C SER A 333 -57.52 0.78 1.25
N THR A 334 -57.37 -0.53 1.41
CA THR A 334 -57.00 -1.46 0.34
C THR A 334 -57.86 -2.72 0.38
N PRO A 335 -58.32 -3.26 -0.77
CA PRO A 335 -59.06 -4.51 -0.77
C PRO A 335 -58.24 -5.72 -0.30
N PHE A 336 -58.87 -6.60 0.45
CA PHE A 336 -58.36 -7.94 0.73
C PHE A 336 -58.59 -8.86 -0.48
N THR A 337 -57.69 -9.81 -0.69
CA THR A 337 -57.80 -10.88 -1.68
C THR A 337 -58.77 -11.98 -1.23
N SER A 338 -58.91 -12.20 0.09
CA SER A 338 -59.88 -13.10 0.72
C SER A 338 -60.83 -12.33 1.65
N LEU A 339 -61.91 -12.97 2.11
CA LEU A 339 -62.76 -12.36 3.15
C LEU A 339 -61.94 -12.22 4.45
N PRO A 340 -61.86 -11.02 5.05
CA PRO A 340 -61.11 -10.80 6.27
C PRO A 340 -61.88 -11.26 7.50
N ILE A 341 -61.15 -11.61 8.55
CA ILE A 341 -61.64 -11.72 9.92
C ILE A 341 -61.75 -10.29 10.45
N ILE A 342 -62.89 -9.94 11.03
CA ILE A 342 -63.17 -8.59 11.51
C ILE A 342 -63.50 -8.66 12.98
N ILE A 343 -62.82 -7.85 13.78
CA ILE A 343 -63.07 -7.63 15.18
C ILE A 343 -63.44 -6.16 15.34
N VAL A 344 -64.53 -5.90 16.04
CA VAL A 344 -65.00 -4.56 16.37
C VAL A 344 -65.13 -4.49 17.88
N THR A 345 -64.70 -3.37 18.45
CA THR A 345 -64.91 -3.03 19.86
C THR A 345 -65.52 -1.63 19.91
N ALA A 346 -66.48 -1.42 20.81
CA ALA A 346 -66.96 -0.08 21.12
C ALA A 346 -66.02 0.60 22.12
N GLU A 347 -65.91 1.93 22.03
CA GLU A 347 -65.38 2.76 23.11
C GLU A 347 -66.36 2.68 24.29
N CYS A 348 -66.17 1.71 25.18
CA CYS A 348 -67.04 1.56 26.34
C CYS A 348 -66.37 2.11 27.61
N GLY A 349 -66.99 3.15 28.18
CA GLY A 349 -66.80 3.53 29.58
C GLY A 349 -67.38 2.52 30.59
N VAL A 350 -67.79 1.31 30.18
CA VAL A 350 -68.20 0.25 31.12
C VAL A 350 -67.89 -1.16 30.60
N ASN A 351 -67.10 -1.86 31.40
CA ASN A 351 -66.91 -3.30 31.58
C ASN A 351 -67.97 -4.21 30.91
N ASN A 352 -67.70 -4.70 29.69
CA ASN A 352 -68.02 -6.05 29.16
C ASN A 352 -68.13 -6.04 27.62
N ALA A 353 -67.00 -6.04 26.92
CA ALA A 353 -66.98 -6.41 25.50
C ALA A 353 -66.93 -7.94 25.38
N GLN A 354 -68.08 -8.61 25.22
CA GLN A 354 -68.11 -10.03 24.83
C GLN A 354 -68.18 -10.16 23.30
N LEU A 355 -67.42 -11.13 22.77
CA LEU A 355 -67.42 -11.51 21.35
C LEU A 355 -68.84 -11.92 20.89
N PRO A 356 -69.26 -11.62 19.65
CA PRO A 356 -70.62 -11.92 19.19
C PRO A 356 -70.86 -13.43 19.14
N LYS A 357 -71.74 -13.95 20.01
CA LYS A 357 -72.47 -15.19 19.73
C LYS A 357 -73.68 -14.84 18.88
N TYR A 358 -73.77 -15.43 17.70
CA TYR A 358 -74.97 -15.42 16.89
C TYR A 358 -76.05 -16.21 17.65
N ASN A 359 -76.88 -15.52 18.44
CA ASN A 359 -78.28 -15.85 18.72
C ASN A 359 -78.89 -14.87 19.74
N ASN A 360 -79.87 -14.11 19.23
CA ASN A 360 -81.02 -13.50 19.90
C ASN A 360 -80.82 -12.54 21.10
N SER A 361 -81.13 -11.26 20.83
CA SER A 361 -81.72 -10.26 21.73
C SER A 361 -80.95 -9.83 23.00
N ALA A 362 -79.74 -9.25 22.85
CA ALA A 362 -79.20 -8.16 23.71
C ALA A 362 -77.70 -7.89 23.45
N PHE A 363 -77.30 -7.41 22.27
CA PHE A 363 -75.94 -6.89 22.08
C PHE A 363 -75.97 -5.50 21.43
N ASP A 364 -75.06 -4.65 21.90
CA ASP A 364 -75.00 -3.22 21.61
C ASP A 364 -74.54 -2.87 20.18
N TYR A 365 -73.86 -3.82 19.52
CA TYR A 365 -73.39 -3.69 18.14
C TYR A 365 -73.03 -5.06 17.51
N ALA A 366 -72.96 -5.13 16.18
CA ALA A 366 -72.59 -6.32 15.42
C ALA A 366 -71.87 -5.99 14.11
N VAL A 367 -71.18 -6.98 13.53
CA VAL A 367 -70.58 -6.89 12.19
C VAL A 367 -71.48 -7.59 11.18
N ALA A 368 -71.88 -6.87 10.13
CA ALA A 368 -72.66 -7.35 9.01
C ALA A 368 -71.95 -7.08 7.66
N ASP A 369 -72.49 -7.65 6.59
CA ASP A 369 -72.12 -7.35 5.19
C ASP A 369 -70.62 -7.40 4.88
N LYS A 370 -69.92 -8.38 5.45
CA LYS A 370 -68.47 -8.54 5.27
C LYS A 370 -68.14 -8.80 3.81
N SER A 371 -67.23 -7.99 3.26
CA SER A 371 -66.72 -8.10 1.89
C SER A 371 -65.20 -7.93 1.86
N LYS A 372 -64.62 -8.07 0.67
CA LYS A 372 -63.18 -7.82 0.44
C LYS A 372 -62.83 -6.33 0.52
N THR A 373 -63.80 -5.44 0.42
CA THR A 373 -63.61 -3.98 0.33
C THR A 373 -64.13 -3.24 1.55
N GLY A 374 -64.85 -3.92 2.45
CA GLY A 374 -65.44 -3.30 3.63
C GLY A 374 -66.41 -4.20 4.39
N PHE A 375 -67.06 -3.63 5.39
CA PHE A 375 -68.10 -4.26 6.20
C PHE A 375 -69.04 -3.21 6.78
N THR A 376 -70.13 -3.63 7.40
CA THR A 376 -71.08 -2.75 8.09
C THR A 376 -71.01 -3.01 9.60
N ILE A 377 -70.94 -1.96 10.41
CA ILE A 377 -71.20 -2.04 11.85
C ILE A 377 -72.67 -1.73 12.07
N LEU A 378 -73.41 -2.68 12.63
CA LEU A 378 -74.77 -2.49 13.12
C LEU A 378 -74.66 -2.00 14.56
N SER A 379 -75.29 -0.89 14.91
CA SER A 379 -75.29 -0.32 16.28
C SER A 379 -76.73 -0.05 16.71
N ASN A 380 -77.10 -0.42 17.93
CA ASN A 380 -78.40 -0.02 18.53
C ASN A 380 -78.24 1.07 19.60
N GLN A 381 -77.05 1.68 19.69
CA GLN A 381 -76.72 2.64 20.73
C GLN A 381 -77.51 3.94 20.58
N SER A 382 -78.12 4.38 21.68
CA SER A 382 -78.90 5.62 21.75
C SER A 382 -78.04 6.89 21.89
N VAL A 383 -76.72 6.73 22.06
CA VAL A 383 -75.74 7.82 22.17
C VAL A 383 -74.62 7.64 21.14
N PRO A 384 -74.01 8.73 20.65
CA PRO A 384 -72.86 8.64 19.76
C PRO A 384 -71.70 7.88 20.45
N ILE A 385 -71.28 6.78 19.85
CA ILE A 385 -70.14 5.97 20.30
C ILE A 385 -69.18 5.73 19.14
N ALA A 386 -67.89 5.72 19.43
CA ALA A 386 -66.84 5.30 18.51
C ALA A 386 -66.64 3.78 18.54
N TYR A 387 -66.47 3.19 17.38
CA TYR A 387 -66.17 1.78 17.20
C TYR A 387 -64.76 1.64 16.63
N TYR A 388 -63.88 1.03 17.41
CA TYR A 388 -62.56 0.60 16.96
C TYR A 388 -62.69 -0.74 16.26
N TRP A 389 -61.97 -0.92 15.17
CA TRP A 389 -62.01 -2.18 14.44
C TRP A 389 -60.65 -2.57 13.90
N ILE A 390 -60.46 -3.88 13.79
CA ILE A 390 -59.32 -4.50 13.13
C ILE A 390 -59.82 -5.58 12.18
N ALA A 391 -59.32 -5.56 10.95
CA ALA A 391 -59.57 -6.53 9.91
C ALA A 391 -58.25 -7.22 9.54
N VAL A 392 -58.25 -8.55 9.58
CA VAL A 392 -57.10 -9.40 9.28
C VAL A 392 -57.48 -10.37 8.16
N GLY A 393 -56.73 -10.35 7.06
CA GLY A 393 -56.97 -11.21 5.90
C GLY A 393 -55.76 -11.21 4.98
N ASN A 394 -55.86 -11.82 3.81
CA ASN A 394 -54.79 -11.78 2.79
C ASN A 394 -55.07 -10.71 1.74
#